data_AF-K7LUC0-F1
#
_entry.id   AF-K7LUC0-F1
#
_cell.length_a   1.000
_cell.length_b   1.000
_cell.length_c   1.000
_cell.angle_alpha   90.00
_cell.angle_beta   90.00
_cell.angle_gamma   90.00
#
_symmetry.space_group_name_H-M   'P 1'
#
loop_
_entity.id
_entity.type
_entity.pdbx_description
1 polymer ?
#
loop_
_entity_poly.entity_id
_entity_poly.type
_entity_poly.pdbx_seq_one_letter_code
_entity_poly.pdbx_strand_id
1 'polypeptide(L)'
;MPRVADKIKLIDGSREALKLSVRITDLWFIGIPGKTEQVEMVVVDSDGDEIHVVCKQDQLKSRKADLKENFTYVMHNFKVIKNDGKFKVCDHEYKLCFTGVTVVRQCDMEQLPFRKFRFVSFSSVIAGDFKIGLLVDVIGMVDEVVFRYVSSKNTRVVLNLKDLSGQVLSCTLWENYCLQFLSYLNDIEDERPIVILLTHARIKEAQGSYPASVSNSFKASKLMINDLVLEIQEFREEFVCVTVAKIIAVVMDNYSWCYPPCGQCYKKANMQTVLFTCSCGKENDQPVLRYRVEVMVSHKGEQTKFLIWDHECAQLIGQSADEVNRLKIEQSVSVTGDHDPLLRIPLTPTKRVSSDELNARIISVQYKNADKCYQVQLTHELRFFWRELHVN
;
A
#
# COMPACT_ATOMS: atom_id res chain seq x y z
N MET A 1 36.03 -19.27 -33.71
CA MET A 1 34.83 -18.47 -33.37
C MET A 1 34.42 -18.80 -31.95
N PRO A 2 34.15 -17.82 -31.06
CA PRO A 2 33.62 -18.12 -29.74
C PRO A 2 32.24 -18.78 -29.89
N ARG A 3 32.02 -19.90 -29.21
CA ARG A 3 30.74 -20.61 -29.22
C ARG A 3 29.61 -19.66 -28.80
N VAL A 4 28.63 -19.49 -29.69
CA VAL A 4 27.41 -18.69 -29.46
C VAL A 4 26.67 -19.24 -28.25
N ALA A 5 26.10 -18.37 -27.43
CA ALA A 5 25.30 -18.78 -26.29
C ALA A 5 24.02 -19.48 -26.78
N ASP A 6 23.72 -20.63 -26.18
CA ASP A 6 22.46 -21.33 -26.30
C ASP A 6 21.32 -20.50 -25.70
N LYS A 7 20.11 -20.63 -26.25
CA LYS A 7 18.90 -19.94 -25.79
C LYS A 7 18.13 -20.80 -24.81
N ILE A 8 17.57 -20.20 -23.76
CA ILE A 8 16.86 -20.92 -22.70
C ILE A 8 15.67 -21.69 -23.29
N LYS A 9 14.88 -21.06 -24.15
CA LYS A 9 13.72 -21.68 -24.80
C LYS A 9 14.00 -22.95 -25.59
N LEU A 10 15.25 -23.17 -26.01
CA LEU A 10 15.67 -24.35 -26.78
C LEU A 10 16.21 -25.49 -25.90
N ILE A 11 16.14 -25.35 -24.57
CA ILE A 11 16.58 -26.38 -23.63
C ILE A 11 15.47 -27.43 -23.51
N ASP A 12 15.72 -28.61 -24.06
CA ASP A 12 14.76 -29.72 -24.15
C ASP A 12 15.24 -31.01 -23.46
N GLY A 13 16.35 -30.95 -22.71
CA GLY A 13 16.94 -32.10 -22.03
C GLY A 13 17.78 -33.05 -22.91
N SER A 14 17.86 -32.83 -24.22
CA SER A 14 18.64 -33.68 -25.14
C SER A 14 20.14 -33.36 -25.15
N ARG A 15 20.52 -32.15 -24.70
CA ARG A 15 21.90 -31.64 -24.75
C ARG A 15 22.51 -31.54 -23.35
N GLU A 16 23.70 -32.11 -23.19
CA GLU A 16 24.47 -32.03 -21.93
C GLU A 16 25.39 -30.79 -21.87
N ALA A 17 25.93 -30.37 -23.00
CA ALA A 17 26.81 -29.21 -23.08
C ALA A 17 26.02 -27.97 -23.49
N LEU A 18 25.48 -27.22 -22.52
CA LEU A 18 24.85 -25.91 -22.73
C LEU A 18 25.81 -24.79 -22.32
N LYS A 19 25.79 -23.66 -23.04
CA LYS A 19 26.45 -22.41 -22.67
C LYS A 19 25.45 -21.26 -22.73
N LEU A 20 25.17 -20.60 -21.62
CA LEU A 20 24.19 -19.52 -21.51
C LEU A 20 24.88 -18.20 -21.17
N SER A 21 24.32 -17.10 -21.65
CA SER A 21 24.64 -15.73 -21.19
C SER A 21 23.38 -15.17 -20.54
N VAL A 22 23.42 -14.97 -19.22
CA VAL A 22 22.20 -14.76 -18.42
C VAL A 22 22.40 -13.72 -17.33
N ARG A 23 21.30 -13.08 -16.92
CA ARG A 23 21.22 -12.32 -15.66
C ARG A 23 20.58 -13.19 -14.59
N ILE A 24 21.10 -13.17 -13.38
CA ILE A 24 20.42 -13.76 -12.21
C ILE A 24 19.35 -12.75 -11.77
N THR A 25 18.07 -13.08 -11.94
CA THR A 25 16.94 -12.18 -11.59
C THR A 25 16.41 -12.40 -10.19
N ASP A 26 16.57 -13.61 -9.65
CA ASP A 26 16.31 -13.92 -8.25
C ASP A 26 17.32 -14.93 -7.74
N LEU A 27 17.69 -14.80 -6.47
CA LEU A 27 18.58 -15.75 -5.80
C LEU A 27 18.14 -15.93 -4.34
N TRP A 28 18.01 -17.18 -3.90
CA TRP A 28 17.69 -17.50 -2.51
C TRP A 28 18.40 -18.76 -2.03
N PHE A 29 18.60 -18.85 -0.72
CA PHE A 29 19.25 -19.98 -0.06
C PHE A 29 18.21 -20.84 0.66
N ILE A 30 18.37 -22.16 0.53
CA ILE A 30 17.53 -23.16 1.19
C ILE A 30 18.42 -24.11 1.98
N GLY A 31 17.94 -24.55 3.15
CA GLY A 31 18.65 -25.48 4.02
C GLY A 31 19.43 -24.78 5.11
N ILE A 32 20.23 -25.56 5.85
CA ILE A 32 21.01 -25.06 6.99
C ILE A 32 22.37 -24.59 6.46
N PRO A 33 22.76 -23.31 6.68
CA PRO A 33 24.07 -22.78 6.29
C PRO A 33 25.21 -23.72 6.72
N GLY A 34 26.07 -24.06 5.78
CA GLY A 34 27.21 -24.97 6.00
C GLY A 34 26.90 -26.47 6.13
N LYS A 35 25.63 -26.88 6.31
CA LYS A 35 25.25 -28.30 6.50
C LYS A 35 24.43 -28.93 5.39
N THR A 36 23.41 -28.24 4.88
CA THR A 36 22.53 -28.73 3.80
C THR A 36 22.15 -27.59 2.84
N GLU A 37 22.91 -26.50 2.89
CA GLU A 37 22.63 -25.28 2.15
C GLU A 37 22.78 -25.49 0.64
N GLN A 38 21.76 -25.12 -0.11
CA GLN A 38 21.82 -24.96 -1.56
C GLN A 38 21.35 -23.56 -1.93
N VAL A 39 21.79 -23.08 -3.10
CA VAL A 39 21.29 -21.85 -3.69
C VAL A 39 20.41 -22.21 -4.88
N GLU A 40 19.24 -21.59 -4.92
CA GLU A 40 18.34 -21.64 -6.06
C GLU A 40 18.26 -20.24 -6.65
N MET A 41 18.10 -20.16 -7.96
CA MET A 41 18.08 -18.90 -8.67
C MET A 41 17.21 -19.00 -9.93
N VAL A 42 16.65 -17.87 -10.34
CA VAL A 42 16.06 -17.70 -11.67
C VAL A 42 17.06 -16.95 -12.51
N VAL A 43 17.31 -17.45 -13.72
CA VAL A 43 18.16 -16.78 -14.70
C VAL A 43 17.37 -16.48 -15.97
N VAL A 44 17.68 -15.35 -16.59
CA VAL A 44 17.02 -14.87 -17.81
C VAL A 44 18.06 -14.63 -18.91
N ASP A 45 17.73 -15.02 -20.15
CA ASP A 45 18.58 -14.74 -21.33
C ASP A 45 18.17 -13.44 -22.02
N SER A 46 18.77 -13.15 -23.18
CA SER A 46 18.52 -11.91 -23.93
C SER A 46 17.10 -11.78 -24.46
N ASP A 47 16.35 -12.88 -24.57
CA ASP A 47 15.01 -12.90 -25.15
C ASP A 47 13.93 -12.80 -24.06
N GLY A 48 14.34 -12.77 -22.78
CA GLY A 48 13.45 -12.71 -21.63
C GLY A 48 12.93 -14.08 -21.17
N ASP A 49 13.45 -15.18 -21.74
CA ASP A 49 13.08 -16.53 -21.33
C ASP A 49 13.77 -16.87 -20.00
N GLU A 50 13.01 -17.41 -19.05
CA GLU A 50 13.49 -17.73 -17.70
C GLU A 50 13.67 -19.23 -17.48
N ILE A 51 14.72 -19.61 -16.73
CA ILE A 51 14.90 -20.98 -16.26
C ILE A 51 15.38 -21.02 -14.82
N HIS A 52 14.87 -22.01 -14.08
CA HIS A 52 15.29 -22.29 -12.70
C HIS A 52 16.64 -23.00 -12.71
N VAL A 53 17.56 -22.53 -11.87
CA VAL A 53 18.89 -23.12 -11.67
C VAL A 53 19.12 -23.44 -10.20
N VAL A 54 19.63 -24.64 -9.93
CA VAL A 54 19.91 -25.15 -8.58
C VAL A 54 21.40 -25.46 -8.45
N CYS A 55 22.03 -24.95 -7.39
CA CYS A 55 23.40 -25.29 -7.02
C CYS A 55 23.42 -25.87 -5.60
N LYS A 56 23.66 -27.18 -5.55
CA LYS A 56 23.70 -27.97 -4.32
C LYS A 56 24.94 -27.66 -3.47
N GLN A 57 24.87 -28.03 -2.20
CA GLN A 57 25.89 -27.75 -1.19
C GLN A 57 27.32 -28.13 -1.59
N ASP A 58 27.49 -29.28 -2.24
CA ASP A 58 28.78 -29.80 -2.71
C ASP A 58 29.46 -28.85 -3.72
N GLN A 59 28.66 -28.15 -4.53
CA GLN A 59 29.12 -27.20 -5.54
C GLN A 59 29.11 -25.75 -5.05
N LEU A 60 28.38 -25.45 -3.96
CA LEU A 60 28.20 -24.09 -3.44
C LEU A 60 29.43 -23.55 -2.70
N LYS A 61 30.20 -24.41 -2.02
CA LYS A 61 31.29 -24.01 -1.11
C LYS A 61 32.31 -23.05 -1.73
N SER A 62 32.67 -23.25 -3.00
CA SER A 62 33.66 -22.43 -3.71
C SER A 62 33.07 -21.21 -4.44
N ARG A 63 31.73 -21.08 -4.51
CA ARG A 63 31.06 -20.11 -5.42
C ARG A 63 30.08 -19.17 -4.73
N LYS A 64 29.79 -19.38 -3.45
CA LYS A 64 28.74 -18.65 -2.74
C LYS A 64 28.90 -17.12 -2.82
N ALA A 65 30.14 -16.62 -2.80
CA ALA A 65 30.43 -15.19 -2.86
C ALA A 65 30.31 -14.58 -4.27
N ASP A 66 30.38 -15.42 -5.31
CA ASP A 66 30.43 -14.97 -6.72
C ASP A 66 29.03 -14.82 -7.33
N LEU A 67 28.04 -15.55 -6.80
CA LEU A 67 26.67 -15.54 -7.29
C LEU A 67 25.87 -14.43 -6.62
N LYS A 68 25.47 -13.43 -7.41
CA LYS A 68 24.75 -12.25 -6.93
C LYS A 68 23.55 -11.96 -7.82
N GLU A 69 22.45 -11.59 -7.18
CA GLU A 69 21.25 -11.14 -7.89
C GLU A 69 21.51 -9.85 -8.65
N ASN A 70 20.88 -9.71 -9.81
CA ASN A 70 21.01 -8.62 -10.78
C ASN A 70 22.36 -8.54 -11.50
N PHE A 71 23.29 -9.46 -11.26
CA PHE A 71 24.54 -9.57 -12.01
C PHE A 71 24.40 -10.50 -13.22
N THR A 72 25.26 -10.29 -14.21
CA THR A 72 25.28 -11.05 -15.46
C THR A 72 26.46 -12.03 -15.53
N TYR A 73 26.22 -13.18 -16.15
CA TYR A 73 27.15 -14.30 -16.16
C TYR A 73 27.12 -15.06 -17.48
N VAL A 74 28.28 -15.56 -17.90
CA VAL A 74 28.37 -16.67 -18.83
C VAL A 74 28.50 -17.95 -18.01
N MET A 75 27.56 -18.87 -18.20
CA MET A 75 27.52 -20.12 -17.47
C MET A 75 27.44 -21.32 -18.42
N HIS A 76 28.12 -22.42 -18.13
CA HIS A 76 28.06 -23.62 -18.96
C HIS A 76 28.33 -24.92 -18.19
N ASN A 77 28.07 -26.06 -18.86
CA ASN A 77 28.21 -27.44 -18.33
C ASN A 77 27.24 -27.74 -17.17
N PHE A 78 25.95 -27.58 -17.43
CA PHE A 78 24.88 -27.90 -16.49
C PHE A 78 24.36 -29.32 -16.68
N LYS A 79 23.78 -29.89 -15.63
CA LYS A 79 22.87 -31.02 -15.78
C LYS A 79 21.46 -30.50 -16.01
N VAL A 80 20.85 -30.84 -17.14
CA VAL A 80 19.44 -30.55 -17.42
C VAL A 80 18.58 -31.62 -16.76
N ILE A 81 17.58 -31.20 -15.99
CA ILE A 81 16.64 -32.11 -15.31
C ILE A 81 15.22 -31.59 -15.46
N LYS A 82 14.23 -32.48 -15.40
CA LYS A 82 12.81 -32.08 -15.46
C LYS A 82 12.45 -31.19 -14.26
N ASN A 83 11.62 -30.19 -14.50
CA ASN A 83 11.07 -29.29 -13.49
C ASN A 83 9.72 -29.82 -12.98
N ASP A 84 9.74 -31.02 -12.40
CA ASP A 84 8.58 -31.77 -11.89
C ASP A 84 8.26 -31.49 -10.41
N GLY A 85 8.81 -30.40 -9.86
CA GLY A 85 8.56 -30.01 -8.48
C GLY A 85 7.09 -29.62 -8.25
N LYS A 86 6.60 -29.88 -7.02
CA LYS A 86 5.25 -29.47 -6.60
C LYS A 86 5.00 -27.96 -6.77
N PHE A 87 6.05 -27.16 -6.60
CA PHE A 87 6.03 -25.72 -6.86
C PHE A 87 7.15 -25.35 -7.83
N LYS A 88 6.82 -24.57 -8.85
CA LYS A 88 7.76 -24.12 -9.90
C LYS A 88 7.86 -22.59 -9.87
N VAL A 89 9.08 -22.04 -9.84
CA VAL A 89 9.32 -20.58 -9.90
C VAL A 89 9.14 -20.01 -11.30
N CYS A 90 9.46 -20.80 -12.32
CA CYS A 90 9.26 -20.49 -13.74
C CYS A 90 8.54 -21.66 -14.42
N ASP A 91 7.85 -21.38 -15.53
CA ASP A 91 7.03 -22.38 -16.21
C ASP A 91 7.83 -23.31 -17.15
N HIS A 92 9.13 -23.06 -17.29
CA HIS A 92 10.02 -23.89 -18.10
C HIS A 92 9.95 -25.38 -17.67
N GLU A 93 9.81 -26.28 -18.65
CA GLU A 93 9.64 -27.73 -18.41
C GLU A 93 10.88 -28.35 -17.75
N TYR A 94 12.04 -27.75 -17.99
CA TYR A 94 13.32 -28.16 -17.43
C TYR A 94 13.88 -27.11 -16.46
N LYS A 95 14.75 -27.57 -15.57
CA LYS A 95 15.61 -26.75 -14.72
C LYS A 95 17.05 -27.22 -14.86
N LEU A 96 17.99 -26.34 -14.52
CA LEU A 96 19.42 -26.63 -14.59
C LEU A 96 19.95 -26.92 -13.19
N CYS A 97 20.88 -27.87 -13.11
CA CYS A 97 21.58 -28.19 -11.87
C CYS A 97 23.08 -28.05 -12.09
N PHE A 98 23.78 -27.41 -11.14
CA PHE A 98 25.23 -27.36 -11.18
C PHE A 98 25.82 -28.77 -11.04
N THR A 99 26.93 -28.98 -11.73
CA THR A 99 27.76 -30.18 -11.69
C THR A 99 29.18 -29.81 -11.25
N GLY A 100 30.02 -30.80 -10.96
CA GLY A 100 31.44 -30.59 -10.63
C GLY A 100 32.25 -29.85 -11.71
N VAL A 101 31.74 -29.79 -12.95
CA VAL A 101 32.39 -29.16 -14.10
C VAL A 101 31.65 -27.92 -14.62
N THR A 102 30.59 -27.48 -13.93
CA THR A 102 29.88 -26.24 -14.27
C THR A 102 30.86 -25.07 -14.20
N VAL A 103 30.85 -24.16 -15.15
CA VAL A 103 31.67 -22.94 -15.10
C VAL A 103 30.74 -21.75 -15.01
N VAL A 104 31.05 -20.81 -14.13
CA VAL A 104 30.33 -19.55 -13.96
C VAL A 104 31.38 -18.45 -14.04
N ARG A 105 31.22 -17.53 -14.99
CA ARG A 105 32.07 -16.34 -15.13
C ARG A 105 31.18 -15.12 -15.14
N GLN A 106 31.36 -14.23 -14.17
CA GLN A 106 30.71 -12.93 -14.21
C GLN A 106 31.20 -12.17 -15.45
N CYS A 107 30.28 -11.47 -16.10
CA CYS A 107 30.54 -10.62 -17.25
C CYS A 107 29.58 -9.44 -17.21
N ASP A 108 29.92 -8.33 -17.86
CA ASP A 108 29.04 -7.16 -17.91
C ASP A 108 28.27 -7.17 -19.23
N MET A 109 26.96 -7.45 -19.15
CA MET A 109 26.07 -7.60 -20.31
C MET A 109 24.80 -6.78 -20.08
N GLU A 110 24.87 -5.48 -20.36
CA GLU A 110 23.79 -4.52 -20.10
C GLU A 110 22.48 -4.84 -20.83
N GLN A 111 22.56 -5.46 -22.01
CA GLN A 111 21.40 -5.83 -22.83
C GLN A 111 20.54 -6.94 -22.24
N LEU A 112 21.02 -7.67 -21.23
CA LEU A 112 20.24 -8.72 -20.58
C LEU A 112 19.17 -8.08 -19.68
N PRO A 113 17.88 -8.44 -19.86
CA PRO A 113 16.79 -7.80 -19.15
C PRO A 113 16.87 -8.02 -17.64
N PHE A 114 16.36 -7.07 -16.88
CA PHE A 114 16.09 -7.24 -15.45
C PHE A 114 14.82 -8.06 -15.25
N ARG A 115 14.58 -8.44 -13.98
CA ARG A 115 13.36 -9.14 -13.57
C ARG A 115 12.13 -8.40 -14.09
N LYS A 116 11.20 -9.13 -14.69
CA LYS A 116 9.84 -8.65 -14.98
C LYS A 116 8.88 -9.39 -14.05
N PHE A 117 8.07 -8.65 -13.30
CA PHE A 117 7.08 -9.28 -12.44
C PHE A 117 5.95 -9.93 -13.26
N ARG A 118 5.56 -11.14 -12.86
CA ARG A 118 4.44 -11.88 -13.45
C ARG A 118 3.26 -11.82 -12.49
N PHE A 119 2.60 -10.65 -12.47
CA PHE A 119 1.43 -10.44 -11.63
C PHE A 119 0.24 -11.26 -12.11
N VAL A 120 -0.45 -11.91 -11.18
CA VAL A 120 -1.72 -12.59 -11.43
C VAL A 120 -2.89 -11.66 -11.09
N SER A 121 -3.92 -11.65 -11.92
CA SER A 121 -5.17 -10.95 -11.57
C SER A 121 -5.90 -11.67 -10.44
N PHE A 122 -6.51 -10.95 -9.51
CA PHE A 122 -7.19 -11.63 -8.40
C PHE A 122 -8.44 -12.35 -8.88
N SER A 123 -9.11 -11.83 -9.91
CA SER A 123 -10.24 -12.48 -10.58
C SER A 123 -9.87 -13.85 -11.15
N SER A 124 -8.73 -14.01 -11.83
CA SER A 124 -8.29 -15.31 -12.36
C SER A 124 -7.96 -16.31 -11.24
N VAL A 125 -7.35 -15.85 -10.13
CA VAL A 125 -7.12 -16.70 -8.95
C VAL A 125 -8.43 -17.17 -8.34
N ILE A 126 -9.39 -16.27 -8.16
CA ILE A 126 -10.71 -16.57 -7.59
C ILE A 126 -11.50 -17.53 -8.50
N ALA A 127 -11.40 -17.34 -9.82
CA ALA A 127 -12.06 -18.19 -10.82
C ALA A 127 -11.40 -19.56 -10.99
N GLY A 128 -10.20 -19.79 -10.43
CA GLY A 128 -9.44 -21.02 -10.65
C GLY A 128 -8.68 -21.08 -11.98
N ASP A 129 -8.58 -19.96 -12.70
CA ASP A 129 -7.90 -19.87 -14.00
C ASP A 129 -6.42 -19.50 -13.80
N PHE A 130 -5.63 -20.50 -13.38
CA PHE A 130 -4.18 -20.37 -13.21
C PHE A 130 -3.48 -21.74 -13.35
N LYS A 131 -2.17 -21.70 -13.58
CA LYS A 131 -1.35 -22.92 -13.65
C LYS A 131 -1.08 -23.45 -12.23
N ILE A 132 -1.64 -24.61 -11.90
CA ILE A 132 -1.45 -25.27 -10.61
C ILE A 132 0.05 -25.50 -10.36
N GLY A 133 0.51 -25.13 -9.16
CA GLY A 133 1.90 -25.29 -8.72
C GLY A 133 2.88 -24.26 -9.30
N LEU A 134 2.49 -23.42 -10.26
CA LEU A 134 3.33 -22.31 -10.70
C LEU A 134 3.26 -21.16 -9.69
N LEU A 135 4.41 -20.68 -9.24
CA LEU A 135 4.50 -19.52 -8.37
C LEU A 135 4.28 -18.23 -9.20
N VAL A 136 3.62 -17.27 -8.57
CA VAL A 136 3.19 -16.00 -9.20
C VAL A 136 3.66 -14.82 -8.37
N ASP A 137 3.74 -13.64 -8.98
CA ASP A 137 3.89 -12.41 -8.21
C ASP A 137 2.51 -11.84 -7.89
N VAL A 138 2.38 -11.20 -6.72
CA VAL A 138 1.13 -10.59 -6.24
C VAL A 138 1.43 -9.17 -5.86
N ILE A 139 0.61 -8.22 -6.31
CA ILE A 139 0.61 -6.84 -5.86
C ILE A 139 -0.80 -6.44 -5.45
N GLY A 140 -0.94 -5.74 -4.33
CA GLY A 140 -2.24 -5.32 -3.82
C GLY A 140 -2.15 -4.36 -2.65
N MET A 141 -3.19 -3.55 -2.48
CA MET A 141 -3.35 -2.72 -1.28
C MET A 141 -3.91 -3.56 -0.14
N VAL A 142 -3.39 -3.40 1.08
CA VAL A 142 -3.98 -3.99 2.28
C VAL A 142 -5.31 -3.31 2.56
N ASP A 143 -6.40 -4.06 2.40
CA ASP A 143 -7.76 -3.63 2.71
C ASP A 143 -8.08 -3.86 4.19
N GLU A 144 -7.74 -5.04 4.70
CA GLU A 144 -7.98 -5.45 6.07
C GLU A 144 -6.90 -6.40 6.59
N VAL A 145 -6.48 -6.21 7.84
CA VAL A 145 -5.69 -7.20 8.60
C VAL A 145 -6.67 -8.10 9.35
N VAL A 146 -7.07 -9.22 8.73
CA VAL A 146 -8.11 -10.12 9.24
C VAL A 146 -7.76 -10.67 10.63
N PHE A 147 -6.56 -11.22 10.79
CA PHE A 147 -6.01 -11.54 12.10
C PHE A 147 -4.50 -11.75 12.05
N ARG A 148 -3.86 -11.67 13.22
CA ARG A 148 -2.43 -11.97 13.43
C ARG A 148 -2.27 -12.96 14.57
N TYR A 149 -1.32 -13.87 14.44
CA TYR A 149 -0.99 -14.86 15.46
C TYR A 149 0.53 -15.06 15.50
N VAL A 150 1.15 -14.85 16.66
CA VAL A 150 2.60 -15.00 16.85
C VAL A 150 2.83 -15.93 18.03
N SER A 151 3.43 -17.09 17.75
CA SER A 151 3.83 -18.07 18.75
C SER A 151 5.06 -18.85 18.26
N SER A 152 5.71 -19.59 19.16
CA SER A 152 6.87 -20.42 18.83
C SER A 152 6.59 -21.52 17.80
N LYS A 153 5.33 -21.96 17.65
CA LYS A 153 4.94 -23.04 16.73
C LYS A 153 4.24 -22.55 15.47
N ASN A 154 3.60 -21.39 15.55
CA ASN A 154 2.79 -20.85 14.46
C ASN A 154 2.85 -19.32 14.54
N THR A 155 3.49 -18.72 13.54
CA THR A 155 3.59 -17.28 13.37
C THR A 155 3.07 -16.94 11.98
N ARG A 156 1.96 -16.19 11.91
CA ARG A 156 1.33 -15.80 10.66
C ARG A 156 0.42 -14.58 10.81
N VAL A 157 0.21 -13.88 9.71
CA VAL A 157 -0.81 -12.84 9.56
C VAL A 157 -1.63 -13.13 8.31
N VAL A 158 -2.95 -12.93 8.40
CA VAL A 158 -3.87 -13.05 7.27
C VAL A 158 -4.38 -11.66 6.93
N LEU A 159 -4.21 -11.30 5.67
CA LEU A 159 -4.54 -10.02 5.07
C LEU A 159 -5.58 -10.22 3.99
N ASN A 160 -6.46 -9.25 3.82
CA ASN A 160 -7.23 -9.07 2.60
C ASN A 160 -6.49 -8.05 1.74
N LEU A 161 -6.03 -8.47 0.57
CA LEU A 161 -5.45 -7.58 -0.42
C LEU A 161 -6.52 -7.19 -1.43
N LYS A 162 -6.53 -5.94 -1.87
CA LYS A 162 -7.39 -5.41 -2.93
C LYS A 162 -6.56 -5.03 -4.15
N ASP A 163 -6.95 -5.49 -5.33
CA ASP A 163 -6.32 -5.08 -6.59
C ASP A 163 -7.00 -3.82 -7.18
N LEU A 164 -6.50 -3.33 -8.31
CA LEU A 164 -7.02 -2.15 -9.01
C LEU A 164 -8.44 -2.34 -9.57
N SER A 165 -8.88 -3.59 -9.73
CA SER A 165 -10.25 -3.91 -10.15
C SER A 165 -11.24 -3.93 -8.97
N GLY A 166 -10.76 -3.76 -7.75
CA GLY A 166 -11.54 -3.84 -6.53
C GLY A 166 -11.78 -5.26 -6.02
N GLN A 167 -11.18 -6.27 -6.66
CA GLN A 167 -11.28 -7.65 -6.20
C GLN A 167 -10.44 -7.84 -4.94
N VAL A 168 -10.96 -8.64 -4.01
CA VAL A 168 -10.30 -8.93 -2.74
C VAL A 168 -9.79 -10.36 -2.72
N LEU A 169 -8.51 -10.54 -2.38
CA LEU A 169 -7.86 -11.84 -2.28
C LEU A 169 -7.20 -12.00 -0.91
N SER A 170 -7.47 -13.13 -0.25
CA SER A 170 -6.83 -13.45 1.03
C SER A 170 -5.36 -13.80 0.83
N CYS A 171 -4.48 -13.14 1.55
CA CYS A 171 -3.03 -13.37 1.56
C CYS A 171 -2.56 -13.76 2.97
N THR A 172 -1.86 -14.89 3.09
CA THR A 172 -1.24 -15.30 4.36
C THR A 172 0.27 -15.15 4.30
N LEU A 173 0.84 -14.36 5.21
CA LEU A 173 2.27 -14.25 5.41
C LEU A 173 2.68 -15.09 6.63
N TRP A 174 3.64 -16.00 6.44
CA TRP A 174 4.12 -16.94 7.44
C TRP A 174 5.49 -16.57 7.98
N GLU A 175 5.77 -16.97 9.22
CA GLU A 175 7.10 -16.89 9.85
C GLU A 175 7.70 -15.48 9.77
N ASN A 176 8.92 -15.36 9.24
CA ASN A 176 9.65 -14.09 9.16
C ASN A 176 8.91 -13.04 8.31
N TYR A 177 8.09 -13.45 7.34
CA TYR A 177 7.30 -12.51 6.53
C TYR A 177 6.18 -11.86 7.36
N CYS A 178 5.59 -12.61 8.30
CA CYS A 178 4.67 -12.06 9.28
C CYS A 178 5.38 -11.03 10.17
N LEU A 179 6.56 -11.37 10.68
CA LEU A 179 7.34 -10.46 11.54
C LEU A 179 7.76 -9.18 10.79
N GLN A 180 8.17 -9.30 9.54
CA GLN A 180 8.49 -8.15 8.68
C GLN A 180 7.28 -7.21 8.52
N PHE A 181 6.10 -7.77 8.21
CA PHE A 181 4.88 -6.97 8.09
C PHE A 181 4.45 -6.33 9.40
N LEU A 182 4.52 -7.07 10.51
CA LEU A 182 4.17 -6.54 11.84
C LEU A 182 5.15 -5.45 12.30
N SER A 183 6.44 -5.58 11.98
CA SER A 183 7.43 -4.52 12.24
C SER A 183 7.06 -3.26 11.48
N TYR A 184 6.75 -3.37 10.19
CA TYR A 184 6.32 -2.24 9.37
C TYR A 184 5.07 -1.55 9.94
N LEU A 185 4.09 -2.31 10.43
CA LEU A 185 2.89 -1.75 11.08
C LEU A 185 3.18 -1.03 12.40
N ASN A 186 4.27 -1.36 13.10
CA ASN A 186 4.65 -0.66 14.33
C ASN A 186 5.40 0.65 14.03
N ASP A 187 6.07 0.72 12.87
CA ASP A 187 6.89 1.87 12.47
C ASP A 187 6.09 2.94 11.71
N ILE A 188 4.88 2.61 11.22
CA ILE A 188 4.05 3.53 10.44
C ILE A 188 3.29 4.50 11.37
N GLU A 189 3.49 5.80 11.17
CA GLU A 189 2.84 6.86 11.96
C GLU A 189 1.60 7.45 11.27
N ASP A 190 1.47 7.26 9.95
CA ASP A 190 0.42 7.83 9.12
C ASP A 190 -0.60 6.79 8.61
N GLU A 191 -1.81 7.25 8.29
CA GLU A 191 -2.88 6.41 7.72
C GLU A 191 -2.68 6.14 6.20
N ARG A 192 -1.43 6.14 5.72
CA ARG A 192 -1.15 5.96 4.29
C ARG A 192 -1.58 4.55 3.84
N PRO A 193 -2.09 4.41 2.60
CA PRO A 193 -2.33 3.10 2.00
C PRO A 193 -1.07 2.23 2.05
N ILE A 194 -1.24 0.97 2.45
CA ILE A 194 -0.16 -0.02 2.51
C ILE A 194 -0.28 -0.88 1.26
N VAL A 195 0.67 -0.75 0.33
CA VAL A 195 0.78 -1.60 -0.85
C VAL A 195 1.84 -2.66 -0.59
N ILE A 196 1.48 -3.91 -0.86
CA ILE A 196 2.36 -5.07 -0.72
C ILE A 196 2.64 -5.63 -2.11
N LEU A 197 3.91 -5.92 -2.38
CA LEU A 197 4.35 -6.79 -3.47
C LEU A 197 4.98 -8.04 -2.86
N LEU A 198 4.43 -9.21 -3.20
CA LEU A 198 4.91 -10.51 -2.77
C LEU A 198 5.35 -11.32 -3.99
N THR A 199 6.65 -11.61 -4.10
CA THR A 199 7.16 -12.45 -5.19
C THR A 199 6.98 -13.93 -4.91
N HIS A 200 6.94 -14.75 -5.97
CA HIS A 200 6.93 -16.22 -5.88
C HIS A 200 5.87 -16.77 -4.90
N ALA A 201 4.71 -16.11 -4.86
CA ALA A 201 3.57 -16.49 -4.04
C ALA A 201 2.96 -17.82 -4.52
N ARG A 202 2.52 -18.62 -3.55
CA ARG A 202 1.78 -19.86 -3.77
C ARG A 202 0.31 -19.56 -3.79
N ILE A 203 -0.37 -19.98 -4.86
CA ILE A 203 -1.82 -20.00 -4.90
C ILE A 203 -2.31 -21.29 -4.24
N LYS A 204 -3.25 -21.15 -3.29
CA LYS A 204 -4.03 -22.25 -2.74
C LYS A 204 -5.42 -22.18 -3.39
N GLU A 205 -5.80 -23.26 -4.07
CA GLU A 205 -7.11 -23.42 -4.68
C GLU A 205 -8.24 -23.35 -3.64
N ALA A 206 -9.42 -22.92 -4.10
CA ALA A 206 -10.63 -22.98 -3.31
C ALA A 206 -10.96 -24.45 -2.95
N GLN A 207 -11.32 -24.70 -1.69
CA GLN A 207 -11.65 -26.04 -1.21
C GLN A 207 -12.91 -25.99 -0.34
N GLY A 208 -14.02 -26.51 -0.86
CA GLY A 208 -15.32 -26.42 -0.18
C GLY A 208 -15.68 -24.95 0.09
N SER A 209 -15.92 -24.61 1.36
CA SER A 209 -16.24 -23.24 1.78
C SER A 209 -15.03 -22.30 1.90
N TYR A 210 -13.81 -22.79 1.69
CA TYR A 210 -12.60 -21.96 1.76
C TYR A 210 -12.30 -21.35 0.39
N PRO A 211 -12.28 -20.00 0.25
CA PRO A 211 -11.96 -19.35 -1.01
C PRO A 211 -10.49 -19.55 -1.39
N ALA A 212 -10.18 -19.30 -2.66
CA ALA A 212 -8.80 -19.26 -3.13
C ALA A 212 -8.00 -18.19 -2.36
N SER A 213 -6.73 -18.45 -2.11
CA SER A 213 -5.85 -17.57 -1.34
C SER A 213 -4.41 -17.66 -1.83
N VAL A 214 -3.60 -16.68 -1.45
CA VAL A 214 -2.17 -16.67 -1.73
C VAL A 214 -1.36 -16.69 -0.44
N SER A 215 -0.13 -17.18 -0.52
CA SER A 215 0.80 -17.18 0.60
C SER A 215 2.25 -17.12 0.12
N ASN A 216 3.15 -16.66 0.98
CA ASN A 216 4.59 -16.69 0.66
C ASN A 216 5.10 -18.14 0.51
N SER A 217 6.08 -18.32 -0.37
CA SER A 217 6.87 -19.55 -0.47
C SER A 217 8.08 -19.44 0.47
N PHE A 218 8.19 -20.38 1.42
CA PHE A 218 9.11 -20.37 2.59
C PHE A 218 10.44 -19.60 2.45
N LYS A 219 11.17 -19.75 1.33
CA LYS A 219 12.46 -19.06 1.11
C LYS A 219 12.56 -18.30 -0.22
N ALA A 220 11.70 -18.58 -1.18
CA ALA A 220 11.79 -17.98 -2.51
C ALA A 220 11.13 -16.59 -2.58
N SER A 221 10.11 -16.35 -1.77
CA SER A 221 9.38 -15.08 -1.80
C SER A 221 10.20 -13.92 -1.26
N LYS A 222 9.96 -12.73 -1.80
CA LYS A 222 10.36 -11.45 -1.23
C LYS A 222 9.10 -10.65 -0.97
N LEU A 223 9.03 -10.03 0.20
CA LEU A 223 7.94 -9.15 0.60
C LEU A 223 8.48 -7.72 0.58
N MET A 224 7.86 -6.87 -0.22
CA MET A 224 8.15 -5.44 -0.34
C MET A 224 6.91 -4.68 0.13
N ILE A 225 7.08 -3.71 1.03
CA ILE A 225 5.95 -3.02 1.68
C ILE A 225 6.16 -1.52 1.55
N ASN A 226 5.43 -0.89 0.63
CA ASN A 226 5.65 0.51 0.24
C ASN A 226 7.13 0.80 -0.12
N ASP A 227 7.87 -0.21 -0.61
CA ASP A 227 9.24 -0.04 -1.09
C ASP A 227 9.25 0.83 -2.36
N LEU A 228 10.38 1.49 -2.63
CA LEU A 228 10.58 2.36 -3.80
C LEU A 228 10.88 1.56 -5.08
N VAL A 229 9.97 0.65 -5.44
CA VAL A 229 9.98 -0.07 -6.72
C VAL A 229 8.89 0.50 -7.64
N LEU A 230 9.16 0.52 -8.95
CA LEU A 230 8.30 1.18 -9.94
C LEU A 230 6.86 0.65 -9.87
N GLU A 231 6.70 -0.67 -9.74
CA GLU A 231 5.41 -1.35 -9.73
C GLU A 231 4.55 -0.93 -8.52
N ILE A 232 5.17 -0.71 -7.35
CA ILE A 232 4.46 -0.22 -6.16
C ILE A 232 4.06 1.24 -6.32
N GLN A 233 4.93 2.06 -6.93
CA GLN A 233 4.66 3.48 -7.18
C GLN A 233 3.49 3.65 -8.16
N GLU A 234 3.54 2.98 -9.30
CA GLU A 234 2.48 2.98 -10.31
C GLU A 234 1.16 2.45 -9.73
N PHE A 235 1.21 1.32 -9.01
CA PHE A 235 0.01 0.76 -8.37
C PHE A 235 -0.62 1.75 -7.37
N ARG A 236 0.20 2.45 -6.58
CA ARG A 236 -0.29 3.43 -5.60
C ARG A 236 -0.91 4.65 -6.28
N GLU A 237 -0.29 5.16 -7.34
CA GLU A 237 -0.80 6.29 -8.11
C GLU A 237 -2.15 5.96 -8.79
N GLU A 238 -2.30 4.74 -9.31
CA GLU A 238 -3.58 4.30 -9.90
C GLU A 238 -4.66 4.05 -8.84
N PHE A 239 -4.28 3.61 -7.63
CA PHE A 239 -5.22 3.37 -6.54
C PHE A 239 -5.72 4.68 -5.89
N VAL A 240 -4.85 5.69 -5.80
CA VAL A 240 -5.17 7.00 -5.21
C VAL A 240 -5.60 7.98 -6.31
N CYS A 241 -6.91 8.20 -6.43
CA CYS A 241 -7.40 9.21 -7.35
C CYS A 241 -7.32 10.60 -6.72
N VAL A 242 -6.46 11.48 -7.25
CA VAL A 242 -6.43 12.90 -6.87
C VAL A 242 -7.41 13.68 -7.73
N THR A 243 -8.37 14.37 -7.11
CA THR A 243 -9.32 15.25 -7.83
C THR A 243 -9.30 16.65 -7.24
N VAL A 244 -9.16 17.67 -8.09
CA VAL A 244 -9.28 19.06 -7.66
C VAL A 244 -10.75 19.47 -7.68
N ALA A 245 -11.27 19.96 -6.56
CA ALA A 245 -12.66 20.38 -6.45
C ALA A 245 -12.79 21.75 -5.78
N LYS A 246 -13.82 22.50 -6.16
CA LYS A 246 -14.07 23.86 -5.65
C LYS A 246 -14.99 23.78 -4.43
N ILE A 247 -14.60 24.37 -3.31
CA ILE A 247 -15.55 24.60 -2.21
C ILE A 247 -16.50 25.72 -2.64
N ILE A 248 -17.80 25.48 -2.63
CA ILE A 248 -18.81 26.48 -3.05
C ILE A 248 -19.58 27.08 -1.88
N ALA A 249 -19.66 26.37 -0.75
CA ALA A 249 -20.30 26.87 0.46
C ALA A 249 -19.76 26.15 1.70
N VAL A 250 -19.75 26.85 2.83
CA VAL A 250 -19.62 26.25 4.16
C VAL A 250 -21.03 25.97 4.68
N VAL A 251 -21.32 24.73 5.03
CA VAL A 251 -22.60 24.36 5.64
C VAL A 251 -22.46 24.56 7.14
N MET A 252 -22.96 25.68 7.65
CA MET A 252 -23.07 25.88 9.09
C MET A 252 -24.50 25.63 9.54
N ASP A 253 -24.66 24.73 10.50
CA ASP A 253 -25.73 24.83 11.49
C ASP A 253 -25.19 25.61 12.71
N ASN A 254 -26.08 26.18 13.52
CA ASN A 254 -25.68 27.13 14.55
C ASN A 254 -24.78 26.55 15.67
N TYR A 255 -24.54 25.23 15.71
CA TYR A 255 -23.85 24.56 16.83
C TYR A 255 -22.97 23.34 16.48
N SER A 256 -22.71 23.00 15.20
CA SER A 256 -21.93 21.79 14.87
C SER A 256 -20.56 22.00 14.23
N TRP A 257 -20.12 23.25 13.99
CA TRP A 257 -18.83 23.54 13.34
C TRP A 257 -17.61 23.30 14.26
N CYS A 258 -17.81 23.28 15.57
CA CYS A 258 -16.81 22.87 16.55
C CYS A 258 -17.43 21.93 17.60
N TYR A 259 -16.61 21.10 18.23
CA TYR A 259 -17.07 20.22 19.29
C TYR A 259 -15.99 20.02 20.36
N PRO A 260 -16.36 19.72 21.61
CA PRO A 260 -15.41 19.32 22.65
C PRO A 260 -15.00 17.84 22.42
N PRO A 261 -13.72 17.56 22.12
CA PRO A 261 -13.22 16.20 21.98
C PRO A 261 -12.85 15.61 23.34
N CYS A 262 -12.91 14.29 23.47
CA CYS A 262 -12.15 13.58 24.51
C CYS A 262 -10.65 13.70 24.25
N GLY A 263 -9.84 14.05 25.26
CA GLY A 263 -8.39 14.17 25.13
C GLY A 263 -7.64 12.88 24.75
N GLN A 264 -8.31 11.72 24.77
CA GLN A 264 -7.73 10.41 24.46
C GLN A 264 -8.30 9.75 23.21
N CYS A 265 -9.62 9.88 22.95
CA CYS A 265 -10.27 9.21 21.81
C CYS A 265 -10.87 10.16 20.77
N TYR A 266 -10.80 11.48 21.00
CA TYR A 266 -11.28 12.53 20.09
C TYR A 266 -12.76 12.49 19.69
N LYS A 267 -13.57 11.61 20.30
CA LYS A 267 -15.03 11.57 20.11
C LYS A 267 -15.72 12.74 20.82
N LYS A 268 -16.89 13.13 20.30
CA LYS A 268 -17.76 14.17 20.88
C LYS A 268 -18.19 13.77 22.30
N ALA A 269 -17.90 14.60 23.29
CA ALA A 269 -18.42 14.45 24.65
C ALA A 269 -19.85 15.03 24.74
N ASN A 270 -20.71 14.42 25.56
CA ASN A 270 -22.09 14.88 25.74
C ASN A 270 -22.14 15.98 26.81
N MET A 271 -22.59 17.18 26.46
CA MET A 271 -22.73 18.31 27.39
C MET A 271 -24.06 18.20 28.14
N GLN A 272 -24.09 17.51 29.28
CA GLN A 272 -25.24 17.59 30.19
C GLN A 272 -24.86 18.01 31.62
N THR A 273 -23.59 17.93 32.02
CA THR A 273 -23.17 18.25 33.40
C THR A 273 -21.73 18.73 33.48
N VAL A 274 -21.43 19.49 34.55
CA VAL A 274 -20.15 20.14 34.88
C VAL A 274 -18.93 19.20 34.85
N LEU A 275 -19.12 17.88 34.96
CA LEU A 275 -18.09 16.87 34.71
C LEU A 275 -18.39 16.10 33.41
N PHE A 276 -17.44 16.17 32.47
CA PHE A 276 -17.51 15.55 31.16
C PHE A 276 -17.19 14.05 31.25
N THR A 277 -18.18 13.18 31.09
CA THR A 277 -17.93 11.76 30.87
C THR A 277 -17.90 11.46 29.38
N CYS A 278 -16.73 11.08 28.86
CA CYS A 278 -16.67 10.49 27.52
C CYS A 278 -17.22 9.07 27.58
N SER A 279 -17.80 8.58 26.47
CA SER A 279 -18.20 7.17 26.34
C SER A 279 -17.04 6.17 26.51
N CYS A 280 -15.78 6.61 26.50
CA CYS A 280 -14.62 5.79 26.85
C CYS A 280 -14.37 5.67 28.36
N GLY A 281 -15.22 6.28 29.20
CA GLY A 281 -15.13 6.22 30.66
C GLY A 281 -14.15 7.20 31.30
N LYS A 282 -13.52 8.10 30.52
CA LYS A 282 -12.59 9.10 31.04
C LYS A 282 -13.23 10.48 31.19
N GLU A 283 -12.78 11.18 32.22
CA GLU A 283 -13.10 12.57 32.52
C GLU A 283 -12.15 13.52 31.77
N ASN A 284 -12.61 14.73 31.48
CA ASN A 284 -11.91 15.70 30.64
C ASN A 284 -12.00 17.08 31.30
N ASP A 285 -10.95 17.51 32.01
CA ASP A 285 -11.03 18.69 32.88
C ASP A 285 -11.08 20.03 32.12
N GLN A 286 -10.53 20.09 30.90
CA GLN A 286 -10.59 21.26 30.00
C GLN A 286 -10.64 20.83 28.53
N PRO A 287 -11.81 20.82 27.87
CA PRO A 287 -11.90 20.46 26.46
C PRO A 287 -11.42 21.62 25.56
N VAL A 288 -10.30 21.45 24.87
CA VAL A 288 -9.87 22.28 23.73
C VAL A 288 -10.79 22.00 22.55
N LEU A 289 -11.49 23.00 22.01
CA LEU A 289 -12.41 22.80 20.89
C LEU A 289 -11.66 22.32 19.65
N ARG A 290 -12.33 21.48 18.87
CA ARG A 290 -11.87 21.04 17.54
C ARG A 290 -12.86 21.40 16.46
N TYR A 291 -12.36 21.72 15.27
CA TYR A 291 -13.23 21.92 14.11
C TYR A 291 -13.87 20.62 13.63
N ARG A 292 -15.12 20.76 13.18
CA ARG A 292 -15.90 19.76 12.46
C ARG A 292 -16.77 20.52 11.45
N VAL A 293 -16.17 20.93 10.34
CA VAL A 293 -16.82 21.82 9.38
C VAL A 293 -17.31 21.04 8.18
N GLU A 294 -18.61 21.12 7.90
CA GLU A 294 -19.18 20.56 6.68
C GLU A 294 -19.07 21.60 5.54
N VAL A 295 -18.55 21.17 4.39
CA VAL A 295 -18.43 22.01 3.20
C VAL A 295 -19.14 21.37 2.02
N MET A 296 -19.75 22.21 1.20
CA MET A 296 -20.29 21.81 -0.09
C MET A 296 -19.22 22.02 -1.15
N VAL A 297 -18.96 20.98 -1.92
CA VAL A 297 -17.89 20.92 -2.92
C VAL A 297 -18.50 20.63 -4.27
N SER A 298 -18.04 21.33 -5.30
CA SER A 298 -18.42 21.09 -6.68
C SER A 298 -17.24 20.62 -7.52
N HIS A 299 -17.48 19.59 -8.34
CA HIS A 299 -16.56 19.08 -9.33
C HIS A 299 -17.34 18.66 -10.57
N LYS A 300 -16.95 19.15 -11.76
CA LYS A 300 -17.59 18.86 -13.07
C LYS A 300 -19.13 19.03 -13.09
N GLY A 301 -19.65 20.02 -12.36
CA GLY A 301 -21.09 20.33 -12.31
C GLY A 301 -21.88 19.52 -11.27
N GLU A 302 -21.30 18.49 -10.68
CA GLU A 302 -21.89 17.78 -9.55
C GLU A 302 -21.51 18.47 -8.24
N GLN A 303 -22.33 18.28 -7.20
CA GLN A 303 -22.12 18.83 -5.87
C GLN A 303 -22.25 17.72 -4.82
N THR A 304 -21.34 17.72 -3.84
CA THR A 304 -21.38 16.79 -2.70
C THR A 304 -20.89 17.47 -1.42
N LYS A 305 -21.09 16.82 -0.28
CA LYS A 305 -20.69 17.32 1.03
C LYS A 305 -19.40 16.62 1.49
N PHE A 306 -18.45 17.38 2.00
CA PHE A 306 -17.27 16.87 2.69
C PHE A 306 -17.26 17.37 4.14
N LEU A 307 -16.73 16.54 5.04
CA LEU A 307 -16.45 16.93 6.41
C LEU A 307 -14.94 17.21 6.53
N ILE A 308 -14.59 18.41 6.98
CA ILE A 308 -13.22 18.82 7.24
C ILE A 308 -13.00 18.84 8.76
N TRP A 309 -11.93 18.19 9.20
CA TRP A 309 -11.57 18.08 10.61
C TRP A 309 -10.60 19.16 11.04
N ASP A 310 -10.22 19.10 12.32
CA ASP A 310 -9.45 20.12 13.03
C ASP A 310 -8.15 20.52 12.35
N HIS A 311 -7.32 19.55 11.96
CA HIS A 311 -6.00 19.82 11.39
C HIS A 311 -6.11 20.61 10.07
N GLU A 312 -6.97 20.13 9.17
CA GLU A 312 -7.18 20.75 7.87
C GLU A 312 -7.85 22.13 8.01
N CYS A 313 -8.83 22.27 8.91
CA CYS A 313 -9.46 23.55 9.19
C CYS A 313 -8.48 24.57 9.79
N ALA A 314 -7.62 24.15 10.73
CA ALA A 314 -6.64 25.02 11.34
C ALA A 314 -5.60 25.52 10.31
N GLN A 315 -5.15 24.66 9.39
CA GLN A 315 -4.27 25.07 8.29
C GLN A 315 -4.94 26.09 7.35
N LEU A 316 -6.22 25.91 7.07
CA LEU A 316 -7.01 26.79 6.23
C LEU A 316 -7.26 28.17 6.84
N ILE A 317 -7.85 28.17 8.03
CA ILE A 317 -8.29 29.37 8.75
C ILE A 317 -7.05 30.11 9.26
N GLY A 318 -6.04 29.36 9.70
CA GLY A 318 -4.85 29.86 10.37
C GLY A 318 -5.08 30.19 11.84
N GLN A 319 -6.14 29.65 12.44
CA GLN A 319 -6.52 29.79 13.84
C GLN A 319 -7.08 28.46 14.35
N SER A 320 -6.90 28.18 15.64
CA SER A 320 -7.55 27.07 16.35
C SER A 320 -9.04 27.33 16.56
N ALA A 321 -9.83 26.27 16.74
CA ALA A 321 -11.27 26.40 16.97
C ALA A 321 -11.58 27.19 18.25
N ASP A 322 -10.70 27.12 19.27
CA ASP A 322 -10.80 27.89 20.50
C ASP A 322 -10.59 29.39 20.29
N GLU A 323 -9.61 29.80 19.49
CA GLU A 323 -9.38 31.21 19.15
C GLU A 323 -10.61 31.80 18.47
N VAL A 324 -11.15 31.06 17.50
CA VAL A 324 -12.35 31.46 16.77
C VAL A 324 -13.59 31.51 17.66
N ASN A 325 -13.77 30.54 18.56
CA ASN A 325 -14.89 30.52 19.48
C ASN A 325 -14.82 31.66 20.51
N ARG A 326 -13.62 32.04 20.98
CA ARG A 326 -13.42 33.20 21.87
C ARG A 326 -13.83 34.51 21.19
N LEU A 327 -13.41 34.73 19.94
CA LEU A 327 -13.78 35.91 19.16
C LEU A 327 -15.32 36.02 18.97
N LYS A 328 -16.01 34.89 18.78
CA LYS A 328 -17.48 34.84 18.69
C LYS A 328 -18.16 35.28 19.99
N ILE A 329 -17.64 34.86 21.15
CA ILE A 329 -18.19 35.24 22.45
C ILE A 329 -18.02 36.76 22.66
N GLU A 330 -16.83 37.30 22.39
CA GLU A 330 -16.56 38.75 22.53
C GLU A 330 -17.51 39.61 21.68
N GLN A 331 -17.80 39.21 20.44
CA GLN A 331 -18.76 39.90 19.58
C GLN A 331 -20.20 39.79 20.08
N SER A 332 -20.60 38.64 20.61
CA SER A 332 -21.95 38.49 21.18
C SER A 332 -22.15 39.29 22.47
N VAL A 333 -21.09 39.49 23.25
CA VAL A 333 -21.11 40.26 24.50
C VAL A 333 -21.04 41.77 24.23
N SER A 334 -20.39 42.22 23.16
CA SER A 334 -20.38 43.64 22.80
C SER A 334 -21.71 44.15 22.24
N VAL A 335 -22.57 43.26 21.72
CA VAL A 335 -23.92 43.61 21.23
C VAL A 335 -24.95 43.75 22.36
N THR A 336 -24.63 43.38 23.61
CA THR A 336 -25.57 43.55 24.74
C THR A 336 -25.55 44.95 25.38
N GLY A 337 -24.77 45.88 24.83
CA GLY A 337 -24.92 47.31 25.11
C GLY A 337 -25.86 47.95 24.08
N ASP A 338 -27.00 48.45 24.55
CA ASP A 338 -27.98 49.29 23.83
C ASP A 338 -29.10 48.58 23.03
N HIS A 339 -30.21 48.36 23.74
CA HIS A 339 -31.62 48.49 23.33
C HIS A 339 -32.28 47.57 22.25
N ASP A 340 -33.36 46.92 22.73
CA ASP A 340 -34.63 46.48 22.08
C ASP A 340 -34.87 44.95 21.92
N PRO A 341 -35.83 44.30 22.64
CA PRO A 341 -35.90 42.84 22.82
C PRO A 341 -36.46 42.00 21.66
N LEU A 342 -36.57 42.50 20.42
CA LEU A 342 -37.27 41.78 19.33
C LEU A 342 -36.41 41.18 18.21
N LEU A 343 -35.08 41.12 18.36
CA LEU A 343 -34.23 40.46 17.37
C LEU A 343 -33.55 39.21 17.94
N ARG A 344 -34.33 38.11 18.01
CA ARG A 344 -33.74 36.77 17.79
C ARG A 344 -33.34 36.71 16.31
N ILE A 345 -32.14 37.16 15.96
CA ILE A 345 -31.59 36.93 14.61
C ILE A 345 -30.99 35.53 14.59
N PRO A 346 -31.63 34.53 13.95
CA PRO A 346 -30.93 33.29 13.67
C PRO A 346 -29.89 33.61 12.59
N LEU A 347 -28.61 33.49 12.95
CA LEU A 347 -27.49 33.53 12.01
C LEU A 347 -27.76 32.48 10.93
N THR A 348 -28.26 32.91 9.76
CA THR A 348 -28.41 32.07 8.58
C THR A 348 -27.38 32.58 7.59
N PRO A 349 -26.26 31.86 7.35
CA PRO A 349 -25.31 32.27 6.35
C PRO A 349 -25.92 31.99 4.99
N THR A 350 -26.57 32.98 4.39
CA THR A 350 -26.96 32.93 2.98
C THR A 350 -26.39 34.15 2.29
N LYS A 351 -25.12 34.09 1.92
CA LYS A 351 -24.58 34.98 0.89
C LYS A 351 -23.66 34.21 -0.04
N ARG A 352 -24.00 34.26 -1.33
CA ARG A 352 -23.14 33.83 -2.44
C ARG A 352 -22.32 35.05 -2.84
N VAL A 353 -21.00 34.99 -2.74
CA VAL A 353 -20.10 36.09 -3.13
C VAL A 353 -19.33 35.69 -4.39
N SER A 354 -19.18 36.66 -5.30
CA SER A 354 -18.49 36.53 -6.59
C SER A 354 -16.97 36.56 -6.41
N SER A 355 -16.31 35.74 -7.23
CA SER A 355 -14.89 35.42 -7.25
C SER A 355 -14.11 36.47 -8.05
N ASP A 356 -13.11 37.13 -7.46
CA ASP A 356 -12.01 37.76 -8.18
C ASP A 356 -10.73 37.78 -7.31
N GLU A 357 -9.70 37.11 -7.84
CA GLU A 357 -8.26 37.21 -7.55
C GLU A 357 -7.76 37.17 -6.09
N LEU A 358 -7.51 35.97 -5.52
CA LEU A 358 -6.55 35.79 -4.41
C LEU A 358 -6.06 34.33 -4.25
N ASN A 359 -4.79 34.20 -3.83
CA ASN A 359 -3.98 32.97 -3.70
C ASN A 359 -4.74 31.74 -3.16
N ALA A 360 -5.02 30.77 -4.04
CA ALA A 360 -5.65 29.51 -3.67
C ALA A 360 -4.75 28.70 -2.73
N ARG A 361 -5.20 28.46 -1.49
CA ARG A 361 -4.64 27.40 -0.64
C ARG A 361 -5.27 26.06 -1.06
N ILE A 362 -4.44 25.05 -1.22
CA ILE A 362 -4.85 23.67 -1.54
C ILE A 362 -4.88 22.87 -0.24
N ILE A 363 -6.00 22.25 0.09
CA ILE A 363 -6.09 21.22 1.13
C ILE A 363 -6.20 19.88 0.45
N SER A 364 -5.56 18.85 0.98
CA SER A 364 -5.87 17.47 0.62
C SER A 364 -6.81 16.87 1.65
N VAL A 365 -8.02 16.50 1.24
CA VAL A 365 -8.95 15.72 2.06
C VAL A 365 -8.95 14.30 1.53
N GLN A 366 -8.64 13.33 2.39
CA GLN A 366 -8.78 11.91 2.03
C GLN A 366 -10.22 11.46 2.24
N TYR A 367 -10.79 10.83 1.22
CA TYR A 367 -12.11 10.23 1.25
C TYR A 367 -12.00 8.76 0.85
N LYS A 368 -12.38 7.86 1.76
CA LYS A 368 -12.44 6.42 1.50
C LYS A 368 -13.89 6.06 1.15
N ASN A 369 -14.12 5.63 -0.10
CA ASN A 369 -15.32 4.86 -0.45
C ASN A 369 -14.99 3.36 -0.28
N ALA A 370 -15.99 2.48 -0.38
CA ALA A 370 -15.82 1.03 -0.33
C ALA A 370 -14.69 0.52 -1.24
N ASP A 371 -14.47 1.16 -2.40
CA ASP A 371 -13.56 0.63 -3.43
C ASP A 371 -12.27 1.42 -3.65
N LYS A 372 -12.21 2.71 -3.30
CA LYS A 372 -11.06 3.56 -3.61
C LYS A 372 -10.81 4.60 -2.51
N CYS A 373 -9.53 4.92 -2.32
CA CYS A 373 -9.10 6.10 -1.58
C CYS A 373 -8.98 7.26 -2.56
N TYR A 374 -9.77 8.31 -2.36
CA TYR A 374 -9.71 9.55 -3.12
C TYR A 374 -8.96 10.57 -2.28
N GLN A 375 -8.05 11.30 -2.90
CA GLN A 375 -7.47 12.50 -2.30
C GLN A 375 -8.06 13.70 -3.02
N VAL A 376 -8.98 14.39 -2.37
CA VAL A 376 -9.63 15.56 -2.96
C VAL A 376 -8.83 16.79 -2.58
N GLN A 377 -8.23 17.42 -3.59
CA GLN A 377 -7.58 18.71 -3.44
C GLN A 377 -8.63 19.81 -3.51
N LEU A 378 -8.99 20.37 -2.36
CA LEU A 378 -9.94 21.47 -2.27
C LEU A 378 -9.21 22.79 -2.50
N THR A 379 -9.59 23.50 -3.56
CA THR A 379 -9.10 24.85 -3.86
C THR A 379 -10.19 25.85 -3.50
N HIS A 380 -10.02 26.63 -2.42
CA HIS A 380 -10.89 27.79 -2.18
C HIS A 380 -10.43 28.79 -1.10
N GLU A 381 -11.00 29.99 -1.19
CA GLU A 381 -10.98 31.12 -0.26
C GLU A 381 -11.76 30.87 1.05
N LEU A 382 -11.46 29.81 1.82
CA LEU A 382 -12.15 29.57 3.11
C LEU A 382 -11.96 30.71 4.13
N ARG A 383 -10.87 31.47 4.03
CA ARG A 383 -10.67 32.70 4.82
C ARG A 383 -11.74 33.76 4.56
N PHE A 384 -12.31 33.85 3.35
CA PHE A 384 -13.35 34.82 3.03
C PHE A 384 -14.69 34.44 3.67
N PHE A 385 -15.07 33.15 3.58
CA PHE A 385 -16.25 32.63 4.28
C PHE A 385 -16.16 32.86 5.79
N TRP A 386 -14.99 32.63 6.40
CA TRP A 386 -14.79 32.87 7.84
C TRP A 386 -14.75 34.36 8.22
N ARG A 387 -14.17 35.24 7.40
CA ARG A 387 -14.21 36.69 7.66
C ARG A 387 -15.62 37.26 7.56
N GLU A 388 -16.43 36.83 6.59
CA GLU A 388 -17.84 37.27 6.52
C GLU A 388 -18.69 36.75 7.68
N LEU A 389 -18.33 35.60 8.27
CA LEU A 389 -18.97 35.06 9.48
C LEU A 389 -18.60 35.81 10.76
N HIS A 390 -17.48 36.53 10.78
CA HIS A 390 -17.09 37.40 11.90
C HIS A 390 -17.56 38.84 11.73
N VAL A 391 -18.09 39.23 10.56
CA VAL A 391 -18.53 40.61 10.27
C VAL A 391 -20.06 40.76 10.33
N ASN A 392 -20.82 39.67 10.36
CA ASN A 392 -22.28 39.68 10.61
C ASN A 392 -22.58 39.03 11.95
#